data_AF-A0A844WT92-F1
#
_entry.id   AF-A0A844WT92-F1
#
_cell.length_a   1.000
_cell.length_b   1.000
_cell.length_c   1.000
_cell.angle_alpha   90.00
_cell.angle_beta   90.00
_cell.angle_gamma   90.00
#
_symmetry.space_group_name_H-M   'P 1'
#
loop_
_entity.id
_entity.type
_entity.pdbx_description
1 polymer ?
#
loop_
_entity_poly.entity_id
_entity_poly.type
_entity_poly.pdbx_seq_one_letter_code
_entity_poly.pdbx_strand_id
1 'polypeptide(L)'
;MKNNQATHLDKLTSTILAKVLGAFFYYPPDHQTVKPLIDTLCQIEHITNWQNTVLIGEQCQIIATQINNPELNYQFSLLFEGQGTMPAPPWGSVYLDQEQLLMGESHERYRQFLQQHGLILNTGINEPEDQFGLMLIAYAILQEKDKPKIAKQLIDEHLLIWSSAYLEKLKKNEVSPFYRALAVIAQQYLHML
;
A
#
# COMPACT_ATOMS: atom_id res chain seq x y z
N MET A 1 5.58 6.07 33.10
CA MET A 1 6.35 6.62 31.96
C MET A 1 6.84 5.45 31.12
N LYS A 2 6.13 5.08 30.06
CA LYS A 2 6.65 4.12 29.08
C LYS A 2 7.41 4.93 28.04
N ASN A 3 8.72 4.69 27.92
CA ASN A 3 9.54 5.26 26.86
C ASN A 3 8.96 4.80 25.52
N ASN A 4 8.29 5.71 24.81
CA ASN A 4 8.06 5.58 23.37
C ASN A 4 9.41 5.80 22.69
N GLN A 5 10.26 4.76 22.66
CA GLN A 5 11.26 4.69 21.60
C GLN A 5 10.45 4.43 20.32
N ALA A 6 10.39 5.43 19.44
CA ALA A 6 9.87 5.23 18.10
C ALA A 6 10.65 4.06 17.48
N THR A 7 9.98 2.95 17.21
CA THR A 7 10.57 1.78 16.56
C THR A 7 10.85 2.17 15.11
N HIS A 8 12.02 2.77 14.86
CA HIS A 8 12.45 3.10 13.51
C HIS A 8 12.76 1.79 12.78
N LEU A 9 12.02 1.51 11.70
CA LEU A 9 12.27 0.34 10.86
C LEU A 9 13.67 0.47 10.24
N ASP A 10 14.45 -0.61 10.27
CA ASP A 10 15.68 -0.63 9.47
C ASP A 10 15.33 -0.66 7.98
N LYS A 11 16.30 -0.24 7.16
CA LYS A 11 16.13 -0.08 5.71
C LYS A 11 15.63 -1.36 5.03
N LEU A 12 16.18 -2.52 5.40
CA LEU A 12 15.84 -3.80 4.78
C LEU A 12 14.39 -4.17 5.10
N THR A 13 14.04 -4.16 6.39
CA THR A 13 12.69 -4.46 6.87
C THR A 13 11.66 -3.51 6.27
N SER A 14 11.94 -2.21 6.28
CA SER A 14 11.08 -1.20 5.64
C SER A 14 10.86 -1.47 4.16
N THR A 15 11.89 -1.89 3.44
CA THR A 15 11.82 -2.19 2.00
C THR A 15 11.01 -3.45 1.72
N ILE A 16 11.22 -4.51 2.51
CA ILE A 16 10.46 -5.77 2.38
C ILE A 16 8.97 -5.53 2.58
N LEU A 17 8.60 -4.84 3.67
CA LEU A 17 7.20 -4.53 3.98
C LEU A 17 6.56 -3.70 2.87
N ALA A 18 7.24 -2.67 2.35
CA ALA A 18 6.75 -1.87 1.23
C ALA A 18 6.50 -2.70 -0.03
N LYS A 19 7.40 -3.63 -0.38
CA LYS A 19 7.24 -4.47 -1.57
C LYS A 19 6.09 -5.46 -1.43
N VAL A 20 5.97 -6.10 -0.27
CA VAL A 20 4.89 -7.07 -0.01
C VAL A 20 3.55 -6.34 -0.03
N LEU A 21 3.40 -5.29 0.78
CA LEU A 21 2.14 -4.54 0.84
C LEU A 21 1.82 -3.92 -0.52
N GLY A 22 2.78 -3.23 -1.14
CA GLY A 22 2.61 -2.61 -2.45
C GLY A 22 2.15 -3.59 -3.52
N ALA A 23 2.72 -4.81 -3.55
CA ALA A 23 2.30 -5.84 -4.49
C ALA A 23 0.85 -6.28 -4.27
N PHE A 24 0.41 -6.51 -3.03
CA PHE A 24 -0.97 -6.94 -2.74
C PHE A 24 -2.02 -5.83 -2.87
N PHE A 25 -1.61 -4.56 -2.91
CA PHE A 25 -2.49 -3.44 -3.26
C PHE A 25 -2.57 -3.15 -4.76
N TYR A 26 -1.70 -3.76 -5.56
CA TYR A 26 -1.55 -3.42 -6.97
C TYR A 26 -1.86 -4.59 -7.92
N TYR A 27 -1.39 -5.79 -7.60
CA TYR A 27 -1.64 -6.98 -8.41
C TYR A 27 -2.83 -7.80 -7.87
N PRO A 28 -3.61 -8.44 -8.75
CA PRO A 28 -4.65 -9.37 -8.32
C PRO A 28 -4.04 -10.58 -7.58
N PRO A 29 -4.79 -11.21 -6.65
CA PRO A 29 -4.32 -12.34 -5.83
C PRO A 29 -3.73 -13.53 -6.59
N ASP A 30 -4.16 -13.78 -7.82
CA ASP A 30 -3.66 -14.87 -8.65
C ASP A 30 -2.48 -14.50 -9.56
N HIS A 31 -2.04 -13.23 -9.52
CA HIS A 31 -0.93 -12.75 -10.31
C HIS A 31 0.39 -13.41 -9.89
N GLN A 32 1.24 -13.71 -10.87
CA GLN A 32 2.53 -14.38 -10.64
C GLN A 32 3.46 -13.63 -9.67
N THR A 33 3.32 -12.30 -9.58
CA THR A 33 4.13 -11.47 -8.67
C THR A 33 3.77 -11.68 -7.20
N VAL A 34 2.49 -11.88 -6.87
CA VAL A 34 2.03 -11.98 -5.47
C VAL A 34 2.03 -13.41 -4.94
N LYS A 35 1.85 -14.41 -5.81
CA LYS A 35 1.90 -15.85 -5.45
C LYS A 35 3.08 -16.22 -4.55
N PRO A 36 4.35 -15.88 -4.87
CA PRO A 36 5.48 -16.23 -4.01
C PRO A 36 5.55 -15.41 -2.71
N LEU A 37 4.75 -14.34 -2.58
CA LEU A 37 4.73 -13.45 -1.42
C LEU A 37 3.62 -13.81 -0.42
N ILE A 38 2.73 -14.75 -0.74
CA ILE A 38 1.59 -15.14 0.10
C ILE A 38 2.04 -15.55 1.50
N ASP A 39 2.99 -16.47 1.60
CA ASP A 39 3.48 -16.95 2.90
C ASP A 39 4.10 -15.81 3.72
N THR A 40 4.79 -14.89 3.04
CA THR A 40 5.39 -13.70 3.69
C THR A 40 4.31 -12.75 4.20
N LEU A 41 3.23 -12.55 3.45
CA LEU A 41 2.10 -11.72 3.87
C LEU A 41 1.38 -12.34 5.09
N CYS A 42 1.15 -13.65 5.07
CA CYS A 42 0.50 -14.37 6.16
C CYS A 42 1.31 -14.40 7.46
N GLN A 43 2.63 -14.17 7.37
CA GLN A 43 3.57 -14.17 8.51
C GLN A 43 4.19 -12.78 8.75
N ILE A 44 3.58 -11.72 8.23
CA ILE A 44 4.12 -10.36 8.29
C ILE A 44 4.29 -9.86 9.73
N GLU A 45 3.53 -10.41 10.68
CA GLU A 45 3.64 -10.18 12.13
C GLU A 45 5.02 -10.52 12.69
N HIS A 46 5.77 -11.41 12.02
CA HIS A 46 7.09 -11.86 12.43
C HIS A 46 8.24 -11.12 11.76
N ILE A 47 7.96 -10.29 10.74
CA ILE A 47 9.00 -9.57 9.98
C ILE A 47 9.60 -8.42 10.79
N THR A 48 8.83 -7.83 11.71
CA THR A 48 9.28 -6.69 12.52
C THR A 48 8.57 -6.62 13.87
N ASN A 49 9.08 -5.77 14.76
CA ASN A 49 8.45 -5.45 16.03
C ASN A 49 7.34 -4.42 15.85
N TRP A 50 6.15 -4.90 15.46
CA TRP A 50 4.95 -4.08 15.34
C TRP A 50 4.56 -3.42 16.66
N GLN A 51 4.12 -2.16 16.61
CA GLN A 51 3.66 -1.43 17.80
C GLN A 51 2.47 -2.12 18.49
N ASN A 52 1.58 -2.72 17.71
CA ASN A 52 0.44 -3.48 18.20
C ASN A 52 0.45 -4.91 17.64
N THR A 53 1.29 -5.78 18.23
CA THR A 53 1.47 -7.17 17.79
C THR A 53 0.17 -7.98 17.84
N VAL A 54 -0.70 -7.74 18.82
CA VAL A 54 -1.99 -8.45 18.94
C VAL A 54 -2.87 -8.13 17.75
N LEU A 55 -3.04 -6.83 17.43
CA LEU A 55 -3.84 -6.40 16.29
C LEU A 55 -3.30 -6.99 14.98
N ILE A 56 -1.98 -6.95 14.77
CA ILE A 56 -1.37 -7.47 13.54
C ILE A 56 -1.57 -8.98 13.44
N GLY A 57 -1.36 -9.74 14.51
CA GLY A 57 -1.61 -11.19 14.52
C GLY A 57 -3.06 -11.54 14.17
N GLU A 58 -4.03 -10.79 14.68
CA GLU A 58 -5.45 -10.96 14.30
C GLU A 58 -5.67 -10.70 12.79
N GLN A 59 -5.04 -9.67 12.23
CA GLN A 59 -5.16 -9.37 10.80
C GLN A 59 -4.50 -10.44 9.93
N CYS A 60 -3.34 -10.97 10.35
CA CYS A 60 -2.66 -12.06 9.66
C CYS A 60 -3.50 -13.33 9.64
N GLN A 61 -4.19 -13.64 10.75
CA GLN A 61 -5.13 -14.77 10.79
C GLN A 61 -6.31 -14.58 9.83
N ILE A 62 -6.84 -13.36 9.70
CA ILE A 62 -7.89 -13.05 8.72
C ILE A 62 -7.37 -13.25 7.30
N ILE A 63 -6.18 -12.70 6.98
CA ILE A 63 -5.52 -12.86 5.67
C ILE A 63 -5.33 -14.34 5.35
N ALA A 64 -4.75 -15.12 6.26
CA ALA A 64 -4.50 -16.55 6.08
C ALA A 64 -5.79 -17.35 5.86
N THR A 65 -6.89 -16.95 6.50
CA THR A 65 -8.20 -17.58 6.31
C THR A 65 -8.83 -17.21 4.96
N GLN A 66 -8.60 -15.98 4.48
CA GLN A 66 -9.26 -15.45 3.29
C GLN A 66 -8.46 -15.61 1.99
N ILE A 67 -7.16 -15.92 2.06
CA ILE A 67 -6.30 -15.99 0.86
C ILE A 67 -6.80 -17.02 -0.18
N ASN A 68 -7.46 -18.09 0.27
CA ASN A 68 -8.04 -19.13 -0.58
C ASN A 68 -9.54 -18.92 -0.84
N ASN A 69 -10.10 -17.75 -0.50
CA ASN A 69 -11.50 -17.45 -0.79
C ASN A 69 -11.67 -17.40 -2.32
N PRO A 70 -12.58 -18.22 -2.91
CA PRO A 70 -12.77 -18.28 -4.36
C PRO A 70 -13.19 -16.93 -4.96
N GLU A 71 -13.78 -16.04 -4.15
CA GLU A 71 -14.24 -14.71 -4.58
C GLU A 71 -13.13 -13.65 -4.50
N LEU A 72 -11.93 -13.96 -4.02
CA LEU A 72 -10.92 -12.93 -3.72
C LEU A 72 -10.48 -12.14 -4.95
N ASN A 73 -10.38 -12.79 -6.11
CA ASN A 73 -10.09 -12.10 -7.38
C ASN A 73 -11.23 -11.16 -7.79
N TYR A 74 -12.48 -11.59 -7.66
CA TYR A 74 -13.64 -10.73 -7.95
C TYR A 74 -13.69 -9.54 -6.99
N GLN A 75 -13.44 -9.77 -5.70
CA GLN A 75 -13.33 -8.72 -4.70
C GLN A 75 -12.21 -7.72 -5.02
N PHE A 76 -11.07 -8.18 -5.54
CA PHE A 76 -10.01 -7.30 -6.04
C PHE A 76 -10.50 -6.43 -7.20
N SER A 77 -11.15 -7.02 -8.21
CA SER A 77 -11.68 -6.27 -9.36
C SER A 77 -12.68 -5.18 -8.95
N LEU A 78 -13.54 -5.46 -7.96
CA LEU A 78 -14.47 -4.47 -7.41
C LEU A 78 -13.74 -3.31 -6.70
N LEU A 79 -12.67 -3.61 -5.96
CA LEU A 79 -11.98 -2.65 -5.10
C LEU A 79 -10.90 -1.83 -5.81
N PHE A 80 -10.26 -2.40 -6.84
CA PHE A 80 -9.06 -1.82 -7.45
C PHE A 80 -9.16 -1.62 -8.97
N GLU A 81 -10.02 -2.37 -9.67
CA GLU A 81 -10.14 -2.30 -11.15
C GLU A 81 -11.41 -1.59 -11.63
N GLY A 82 -12.33 -1.28 -10.73
CA GLY A 82 -13.51 -0.46 -11.04
C GLY A 82 -14.64 -1.24 -11.68
N GLN A 83 -14.70 -2.55 -11.45
CA GLN A 83 -15.90 -3.31 -11.75
C GLN A 83 -17.02 -2.84 -10.82
N GLY A 84 -18.01 -2.11 -11.34
CA GLY A 84 -19.09 -1.55 -10.53
C GLY A 84 -18.68 -0.31 -9.71
N THR A 85 -19.23 -0.19 -8.49
CA THR A 85 -18.90 0.95 -7.61
C THR A 85 -17.64 0.64 -6.82
N MET A 86 -16.62 1.49 -6.98
CA MET A 86 -15.36 1.38 -6.23
C MET A 86 -15.44 2.19 -4.93
N PRO A 87 -15.55 1.54 -3.74
CA PRO A 87 -15.85 2.24 -2.48
C PRO A 87 -14.67 3.04 -1.93
N ALA A 88 -13.45 2.65 -2.28
CA ALA A 88 -12.21 3.30 -1.84
C ALA A 88 -11.22 3.32 -3.01
N PRO A 89 -11.35 4.29 -3.95
CA PRO A 89 -10.46 4.34 -5.11
C PRO A 89 -9.00 4.47 -4.69
N PRO A 90 -8.05 3.67 -5.22
CA PRO A 90 -6.69 3.62 -4.70
C PRO A 90 -5.75 4.70 -5.24
N TRP A 91 -6.25 5.80 -5.79
CA TRP A 91 -5.43 6.86 -6.40
C TRP A 91 -5.46 8.15 -5.58
N GLY A 92 -4.29 8.74 -5.35
CA GLY A 92 -4.16 9.95 -4.52
C GLY A 92 -4.97 11.14 -5.03
N SER A 93 -5.01 11.34 -6.34
CA SER A 93 -5.77 12.39 -7.02
C SER A 93 -7.26 12.40 -6.66
N VAL A 94 -7.89 11.24 -6.44
CA VAL A 94 -9.30 11.15 -6.00
C VAL A 94 -9.55 11.81 -4.64
N TYR A 95 -8.54 11.87 -3.77
CA TYR A 95 -8.65 12.43 -2.42
C TYR A 95 -8.15 13.87 -2.32
N LEU A 96 -7.26 14.27 -3.21
CA LEU A 96 -6.55 15.55 -3.13
C LEU A 96 -7.13 16.60 -4.07
N ASP A 97 -7.58 16.20 -5.26
CA ASP A 97 -7.99 17.15 -6.28
C ASP A 97 -9.47 17.50 -6.14
N GLN A 98 -9.82 18.77 -6.37
CA GLN A 98 -11.17 19.32 -6.10
C GLN A 98 -12.28 18.62 -6.88
N GLU A 99 -11.96 18.11 -8.07
CA GLU A 99 -12.91 17.42 -8.94
C GLU A 99 -13.00 15.92 -8.64
N GLN A 100 -12.18 15.40 -7.71
CA GLN A 100 -12.02 13.96 -7.42
C GLN A 100 -11.75 13.12 -8.68
N LEU A 101 -11.19 13.74 -9.71
CA LEU A 101 -10.85 13.09 -10.97
C LEU A 101 -9.46 12.47 -10.89
N LEU A 102 -9.28 11.37 -11.62
CA LEU A 102 -7.98 10.78 -11.85
C LEU A 102 -7.11 11.72 -12.68
N MET A 103 -5.81 11.64 -12.42
CA MET A 103 -4.79 12.37 -13.18
C MET A 103 -4.91 13.90 -13.11
N GLY A 104 -5.31 14.41 -11.94
CA GLY A 104 -5.33 15.84 -11.66
C GLY A 104 -3.96 16.42 -11.25
N GLU A 105 -3.98 17.61 -10.64
CA GLU A 105 -2.77 18.38 -10.31
C GLU A 105 -1.86 17.64 -9.33
N SER A 106 -2.43 16.95 -8.33
CA SER A 106 -1.66 16.18 -7.37
C SER A 106 -0.92 14.99 -8.00
N HIS A 107 -1.54 14.33 -8.99
CA HIS A 107 -0.92 13.25 -9.76
C HIS A 107 0.21 13.78 -10.63
N GLU A 108 0.00 14.88 -11.35
CA GLU A 108 1.05 15.48 -12.20
C GLU A 108 2.25 15.93 -11.35
N ARG A 109 2.02 16.54 -10.18
CA ARG A 109 3.08 16.86 -9.23
C ARG A 109 3.86 15.62 -8.79
N TYR A 110 3.17 14.50 -8.54
CA TYR A 110 3.82 13.25 -8.18
C TYR A 110 4.61 12.64 -9.36
N ARG A 111 4.05 12.66 -10.58
CA ARG A 111 4.72 12.23 -11.81
C ARG A 111 6.03 13.01 -12.01
N GLN A 112 5.99 14.33 -11.88
CA GLN A 112 7.18 15.17 -12.00
C GLN A 112 8.22 14.86 -10.93
N PHE A 113 7.79 14.65 -9.68
CA PHE A 113 8.68 14.21 -8.60
C PHE A 113 9.41 12.89 -8.94
N LEU A 114 8.69 11.89 -9.46
CA LEU A 114 9.30 10.62 -9.88
C LEU A 114 10.32 10.82 -11.01
N GLN A 115 9.95 11.58 -12.03
CA GLN A 115 10.81 11.86 -13.18
C GLN A 115 12.09 12.59 -12.78
N GLN A 116 12.00 13.61 -11.92
CA GLN A 116 13.16 14.36 -11.40
C GLN A 116 14.18 13.46 -10.68
N HIS A 117 13.71 12.35 -10.09
CA HIS A 117 14.56 11.41 -9.37
C HIS A 117 14.93 10.16 -10.18
N GLY A 118 14.61 10.12 -11.47
CA GLY A 118 14.94 9.03 -12.39
C GLY A 118 14.14 7.76 -12.10
N LEU A 119 12.87 7.91 -11.71
CA LEU A 119 11.92 6.81 -11.55
C LEU A 119 10.86 6.87 -12.63
N ILE A 120 10.71 5.76 -13.34
CA ILE A 120 9.64 5.52 -14.29
C ILE A 120 9.01 4.19 -13.86
N LEU A 121 7.75 4.23 -13.45
CA LEU A 121 6.99 3.03 -13.14
C LEU A 121 6.42 2.51 -14.47
N ASN A 122 7.14 1.58 -15.10
CA ASN A 122 6.67 0.96 -16.34
C ASN A 122 5.88 -0.30 -15.99
N THR A 123 4.56 -0.18 -15.97
CA THR A 123 3.64 -1.27 -15.68
C THR A 123 3.10 -1.94 -16.93
N GLY A 124 3.52 -1.47 -18.11
CA GLY A 124 3.05 -1.97 -19.41
C GLY A 124 1.71 -1.40 -19.87
N ILE A 125 1.04 -0.61 -19.03
CA ILE A 125 -0.22 0.09 -19.33
C ILE A 125 -0.14 1.55 -18.88
N ASN A 126 -0.99 2.42 -19.46
CA ASN A 126 -1.05 3.83 -19.08
C ASN A 126 -1.97 4.03 -17.87
N GLU A 127 -1.49 3.67 -16.69
CA GLU A 127 -2.21 3.89 -15.44
C GLU A 127 -1.59 5.01 -14.60
N PRO A 128 -2.37 5.67 -13.71
CA PRO A 128 -1.84 6.72 -12.86
C PRO A 128 -0.84 6.16 -11.83
N GLU A 129 0.36 6.74 -11.81
CA GLU A 129 1.45 6.38 -10.90
C GLU A 129 1.10 6.60 -9.41
N ASP A 130 0.13 7.47 -9.10
CA ASP A 130 -0.34 7.77 -7.74
C ASP A 130 -1.27 6.69 -7.15
N GLN A 131 -1.32 5.50 -7.76
CA GLN A 131 -1.96 4.32 -7.18
C GLN A 131 -1.20 3.87 -5.91
N PHE A 132 -1.92 3.60 -4.83
CA PHE A 132 -1.36 3.36 -3.49
C PHE A 132 -0.26 2.29 -3.46
N GLY A 133 -0.50 1.14 -4.08
CA GLY A 133 0.46 0.03 -4.16
C GLY A 133 1.69 0.40 -4.99
N LEU A 134 1.50 1.10 -6.11
CA LEU A 134 2.60 1.64 -6.93
C LEU A 134 3.47 2.63 -6.16
N MET A 135 2.87 3.50 -5.34
CA MET A 135 3.62 4.44 -4.50
C MET A 135 4.48 3.71 -3.45
N LEU A 136 3.97 2.63 -2.84
CA LEU A 136 4.75 1.79 -1.93
C LEU A 136 5.90 1.08 -2.64
N ILE A 137 5.68 0.59 -3.87
CA ILE A 137 6.73 -0.01 -4.70
C ILE A 137 7.79 1.05 -5.07
N ALA A 138 7.38 2.25 -5.44
CA ALA A 138 8.29 3.36 -5.73
C ALA A 138 9.14 3.73 -4.51
N TYR A 139 8.54 3.76 -3.31
CA TYR A 139 9.26 3.93 -2.05
C TYR A 139 10.32 2.84 -1.83
N ALA A 140 9.96 1.57 -2.03
CA ALA A 140 10.91 0.47 -1.93
C ALA A 140 12.08 0.60 -2.92
N ILE A 141 11.81 0.99 -4.16
CA ILE A 141 12.85 1.21 -5.19
C ILE A 141 13.80 2.34 -4.76
N LEU A 142 13.29 3.43 -4.17
CA LEU A 142 14.15 4.51 -3.66
C LEU A 142 15.04 4.05 -2.51
N GLN A 143 14.53 3.21 -1.61
CA GLN A 143 15.32 2.59 -0.56
C GLN A 143 16.43 1.72 -1.17
N GLU A 144 16.10 0.82 -2.10
CA GLU A 144 17.08 -0.04 -2.78
C GLU A 144 18.17 0.75 -3.52
N LYS A 145 17.80 1.88 -4.13
CA LYS A 145 18.74 2.83 -4.79
C LYS A 145 19.55 3.70 -3.83
N ASP A 146 19.44 3.46 -2.52
CA ASP A 146 20.12 4.23 -1.46
C ASP A 146 19.80 5.74 -1.50
N LYS A 147 18.53 6.08 -1.75
CA LYS A 147 18.01 7.45 -1.75
C LYS A 147 17.04 7.70 -0.57
N PRO A 148 17.44 7.52 0.70
CA PRO A 148 16.52 7.54 1.84
C PRO A 148 15.83 8.90 2.05
N LYS A 149 16.51 10.03 1.73
CA LYS A 149 15.89 11.37 1.80
C LYS A 149 14.73 11.53 0.81
N ILE A 150 14.92 11.04 -0.41
CA ILE A 150 13.90 11.08 -1.47
C ILE A 150 12.78 10.09 -1.15
N ALA A 151 13.10 8.92 -0.60
CA ALA A 151 12.12 7.95 -0.12
C ALA A 151 11.23 8.57 0.97
N LYS A 152 11.82 9.30 1.94
CA LYS A 152 11.06 10.00 2.98
C LYS A 152 10.19 11.12 2.40
N GLN A 153 10.72 11.88 1.44
CA GLN A 153 9.95 12.92 0.74
C GLN A 153 8.72 12.34 0.02
N LEU A 154 8.87 11.19 -0.66
CA LEU A 154 7.75 10.48 -1.29
C LEU A 154 6.66 10.16 -0.26
N ILE A 155 7.04 9.60 0.89
CA ILE A 155 6.10 9.25 1.95
C ILE A 155 5.40 10.50 2.50
N ASP A 156 6.16 11.52 2.89
CA ASP A 156 5.62 12.68 3.61
C ASP A 156 4.79 13.61 2.71
N GLU A 157 5.29 13.91 1.50
CA GLU A 157 4.73 14.97 0.65
C GLU A 157 3.74 14.46 -0.39
N HIS A 158 3.73 13.15 -0.65
CA HIS A 158 2.90 12.55 -1.69
C HIS A 158 1.98 11.44 -1.18
N LEU A 159 2.40 10.56 -0.26
CA LEU A 159 1.58 9.44 0.18
C LEU A 159 0.75 9.72 1.44
N LEU A 160 1.37 10.25 2.50
CA LEU A 160 0.70 10.42 3.81
C LEU A 160 -0.41 11.48 3.78
N ILE A 161 -0.35 12.43 2.85
CA ILE A 161 -1.34 13.50 2.71
C ILE A 161 -2.75 13.01 2.32
N TRP A 162 -2.89 11.75 1.86
CA TRP A 162 -4.18 11.17 1.48
C TRP A 162 -4.38 9.72 1.93
N SER A 163 -3.30 8.96 2.14
CA SER A 163 -3.39 7.52 2.43
C SER A 163 -4.21 7.19 3.67
N SER A 164 -4.20 8.05 4.70
CA SER A 164 -5.05 7.86 5.88
C SER A 164 -6.54 7.83 5.52
N ALA A 165 -7.02 8.78 4.71
CA ALA A 165 -8.41 8.82 4.27
C ALA A 165 -8.78 7.63 3.38
N TYR A 166 -7.87 7.22 2.49
CA TYR A 166 -8.03 6.02 1.67
C TYR A 166 -8.14 4.75 2.51
N LEU A 167 -7.19 4.51 3.43
CA LEU A 167 -7.16 3.32 4.27
C LEU A 167 -8.35 3.28 5.25
N GLU A 168 -8.82 4.42 5.76
CA GLU A 168 -10.05 4.46 6.57
C GLU A 168 -11.29 4.02 5.80
N LYS A 169 -11.41 4.40 4.52
CA LYS A 169 -12.50 3.91 3.65
C LYS A 169 -12.33 2.42 3.38
N LEU A 170 -11.12 1.98 3.03
CA LEU A 170 -10.87 0.59 2.70
C LEU A 170 -11.07 -0.34 3.90
N LYS A 171 -10.69 0.04 5.12
CA LYS A 171 -10.98 -0.74 6.34
C LYS A 171 -12.48 -0.94 6.61
N LYS A 172 -13.34 -0.09 6.07
CA LYS A 172 -14.79 -0.15 6.23
C LYS A 172 -15.50 -0.79 5.03
N ASN A 173 -14.76 -1.25 4.03
CA ASN A 173 -15.37 -1.88 2.87
C ASN A 173 -16.16 -3.15 3.26
N GLU A 174 -17.29 -3.39 2.60
CA GLU A 174 -18.12 -4.58 2.84
C GLU A 174 -17.81 -5.71 1.84
N VAL A 175 -16.90 -5.47 0.89
CA VAL A 175 -16.59 -6.35 -0.23
C VAL A 175 -15.67 -7.50 0.19
N SER A 176 -14.62 -7.20 0.97
CA SER A 176 -13.55 -8.14 1.25
C SER A 176 -12.97 -8.01 2.66
N PRO A 177 -13.14 -9.03 3.52
CA PRO A 177 -12.44 -9.10 4.79
C PRO A 177 -10.92 -9.13 4.64
N PHE A 178 -10.40 -9.73 3.55
CA PHE A 178 -8.97 -9.74 3.24
C PHE A 178 -8.42 -8.32 3.09
N TYR A 179 -9.03 -7.51 2.22
CA TYR A 179 -8.55 -6.15 1.98
C TYR A 179 -8.82 -5.19 3.15
N ARG A 180 -9.81 -5.47 4.01
CA ARG A 180 -9.94 -4.78 5.30
C ARG A 180 -8.73 -5.04 6.20
N ALA A 181 -8.34 -6.31 6.35
CA ALA A 181 -7.20 -6.70 7.17
C ALA A 181 -5.88 -6.14 6.60
N LEU A 182 -5.69 -6.21 5.28
CA LEU A 182 -4.53 -5.63 4.60
C LEU A 182 -4.43 -4.11 4.84
N ALA A 183 -5.56 -3.39 4.80
CA ALA A 183 -5.60 -1.95 5.07
C ALA A 183 -5.18 -1.60 6.51
N VAL A 184 -5.57 -2.42 7.49
CA VAL A 184 -5.13 -2.25 8.89
C VAL A 184 -3.61 -2.43 9.01
N ILE A 185 -3.05 -3.48 8.42
CA ILE A 185 -1.59 -3.74 8.45
C ILE A 185 -0.84 -2.59 7.76
N ALA A 186 -1.31 -2.15 6.59
CA ALA A 186 -0.70 -1.04 5.86
C ALA A 186 -0.72 0.27 6.66
N GLN A 187 -1.82 0.56 7.37
CA GLN A 187 -1.90 1.74 8.22
C GLN A 187 -0.88 1.67 9.38
N GLN A 188 -0.74 0.52 10.03
CA GLN A 188 0.26 0.34 11.09
C GLN A 188 1.68 0.48 10.55
N TYR A 189 1.94 -0.02 9.33
CA TYR A 189 3.23 0.11 8.66
C TYR A 189 3.57 1.58 8.39
N LEU A 190 2.62 2.35 7.83
CA LEU A 190 2.84 3.77 7.55
C LEU A 190 3.09 4.60 8.82
N HIS A 191 2.52 4.22 9.97
CA HIS A 191 2.81 4.87 11.27
C HIS A 191 4.23 4.57 11.81
N MET A 192 4.94 3.61 11.23
CA MET A 192 6.31 3.23 11.61
C MET A 192 7.37 3.80 10.67
N LEU A 193 6.97 4.50 9.59
CA LEU A 193 7.86 5.20 8.64
C LEU A 193 8.13 6.65 9.08
#